data_AF-A0A838DGG2-F1
#
_entry.id   AF-A0A838DGG2-F1
#
_cell.length_a   1.000
_cell.length_b   1.000
_cell.length_c   1.000
_cell.angle_alpha   90.00
_cell.angle_beta   90.00
_cell.angle_gamma   90.00
#
_symmetry.space_group_name_H-M   'P 1'
#
loop_
_entity.id
_entity.type
_entity.pdbx_description
1 polymer ?
#
loop_
_entity_poly.entity_id
_entity_poly.type
_entity_poly.pdbx_seq_one_letter_code
_entity_poly.pdbx_strand_id
1 'polypeptide(L)'
;MEAFYGLHGISKWPAPSYGREFQIDEAVLQEAINDEIAYFNPRAVDHDINSIRSIYALRKGLAPTRLENAKAVLVTTNTRLARVAYRFGREHESMREVSSVITDFSLGNVAWLKAPLGSDLPRREILATCYAAMQPPPKLWNQYLDEITKLRSSGEVSPADHEALRLSLIAREELMNLTLGEEKAFSRRTVEQILETVKLEYTRTVTAQLEDERKARLATEQKAGGLERQHEERRKRLFWWCARAGRVGGIVAMALVIPAVFAGALAATYSFGAYLQNSWLTSLANAAIGFFTVWSILDLVVGLSVKEAADWLSRSLHAGLYRLVCRIEDIDPAGAPGD
;
A
#
# COMPACT_ATOMS: atom_id res chain seq x y z
N MET A 1 -13.11 15.80 -20.18
CA MET A 1 -14.23 15.04 -20.78
C MET A 1 -13.89 14.56 -22.19
N GLU A 2 -13.39 15.40 -23.10
CA GLU A 2 -12.99 14.97 -24.45
C GLU A 2 -11.88 13.91 -24.47
N ALA A 3 -10.91 13.99 -23.56
CA ALA A 3 -9.86 12.98 -23.40
C ALA A 3 -10.39 11.57 -23.09
N PHE A 4 -11.53 11.46 -22.40
CA PHE A 4 -12.15 10.17 -22.05
C PHE A 4 -12.80 9.51 -23.27
N TYR A 5 -13.50 10.30 -24.11
CA TYR A 5 -14.15 9.78 -25.31
C TYR A 5 -13.14 9.34 -26.38
N GLY A 6 -12.04 10.08 -26.54
CA GLY A 6 -10.99 9.74 -27.50
C GLY A 6 -10.30 8.40 -27.24
N LEU A 7 -10.10 8.04 -25.96
CA LEU A 7 -9.53 6.74 -25.56
C LEU A 7 -10.40 5.54 -25.96
N HIS A 8 -11.70 5.76 -26.16
CA HIS A 8 -12.67 4.72 -26.51
C HIS A 8 -13.12 4.79 -27.97
N GLY A 9 -12.46 5.60 -28.80
CA GLY A 9 -12.85 5.80 -30.20
C GLY A 9 -14.20 6.50 -30.39
N ILE A 10 -14.68 7.21 -29.36
CA ILE A 10 -15.95 7.95 -29.40
C ILE A 10 -15.66 9.37 -29.86
N SER A 11 -16.39 9.84 -30.88
CA SER A 11 -16.33 11.22 -31.37
C SER A 11 -17.70 11.90 -31.25
N LYS A 12 -17.70 13.18 -30.90
CA LYS A 12 -18.93 13.98 -30.79
C LYS A 12 -19.19 14.70 -32.10
N TRP A 13 -20.42 14.59 -32.60
CA TRP A 13 -20.88 15.25 -33.83
C TRP A 13 -22.10 16.12 -33.55
N PRO A 14 -22.27 17.25 -34.26
CA PRO A 14 -23.51 18.01 -34.21
C PRO A 14 -24.68 17.20 -34.78
N ALA A 15 -25.90 17.52 -34.35
CA ALA A 15 -27.10 16.90 -34.89
C ALA A 15 -27.20 17.14 -36.42
N PRO A 16 -27.66 16.15 -37.20
CA PRO A 16 -27.78 16.28 -38.65
C PRO A 16 -28.81 17.35 -39.03
N SER A 17 -28.60 18.00 -40.17
CA SER A 17 -29.61 18.87 -40.78
C SER A 17 -30.76 18.05 -41.35
N TYR A 18 -32.00 18.46 -41.10
CA TYR A 18 -33.20 17.78 -41.60
C TYR A 18 -33.62 18.34 -42.95
N GLY A 19 -33.55 17.52 -43.99
CA GLY A 19 -34.15 17.81 -45.30
C GLY A 19 -35.54 17.18 -45.39
N ARG A 20 -36.48 17.84 -46.07
CA ARG A 20 -37.86 17.34 -46.24
C ARG A 20 -37.94 15.97 -46.92
N GLU A 21 -36.92 15.61 -47.70
CA GLU A 21 -36.86 14.36 -48.48
C GLU A 21 -36.63 13.09 -47.64
N PHE A 22 -36.13 13.23 -46.41
CA PHE A 22 -35.81 12.08 -45.54
C PHE A 22 -36.44 12.22 -44.15
N GLN A 23 -37.50 13.01 -44.05
CA GLN A 23 -38.24 13.23 -42.82
C GLN A 23 -39.30 12.14 -42.65
N ILE A 24 -39.32 11.53 -41.47
CA ILE A 24 -40.36 10.58 -41.06
C ILE A 24 -41.56 11.31 -40.47
N ASP A 25 -42.72 10.65 -40.44
CA ASP A 25 -43.90 11.18 -39.75
C ASP A 25 -43.71 11.11 -38.22
N GLU A 26 -43.33 12.24 -37.64
CA GLU A 26 -43.08 12.39 -36.20
C GLU A 26 -44.36 12.22 -35.36
N ALA A 27 -45.53 12.56 -35.91
CA ALA A 27 -46.80 12.43 -35.19
C ALA A 27 -47.19 10.96 -35.05
N VAL A 28 -47.02 10.17 -36.11
CA VAL A 28 -47.27 8.72 -36.09
C VAL A 28 -46.28 8.00 -35.18
N LEU A 29 -44.99 8.39 -35.21
CA LEU A 29 -43.99 7.83 -34.29
C LEU A 29 -44.30 8.18 -32.83
N GLN A 30 -44.72 9.42 -32.57
CA GLN A 30 -45.11 9.88 -31.24
C GLN A 30 -46.29 9.07 -30.67
N GLU A 31 -47.30 8.78 -31.48
CA GLU A 31 -48.43 7.93 -31.09
C GLU A 31 -47.97 6.51 -30.76
N ALA A 32 -47.18 5.88 -31.66
CA ALA A 32 -46.66 4.54 -31.45
C ALA A 32 -45.76 4.41 -30.20
N ILE A 33 -45.05 5.49 -29.83
CA ILE A 33 -44.26 5.55 -28.60
C ILE A 33 -45.18 5.64 -27.38
N ASN A 34 -46.19 6.51 -27.41
CA ASN A 34 -47.12 6.71 -26.29
C ASN A 34 -47.95 5.45 -25.98
N ASP A 35 -48.25 4.64 -27.00
CA ASP A 35 -48.98 3.39 -26.83
C ASP A 35 -48.21 2.31 -26.03
N GLU A 36 -46.87 2.31 -26.10
CA GLU A 36 -46.04 1.29 -25.43
C GLU A 36 -45.26 1.79 -24.21
N ILE A 37 -44.97 3.09 -24.16
CA ILE A 37 -44.01 3.66 -23.21
C ILE A 37 -44.66 4.82 -22.47
N ALA A 38 -44.90 4.62 -21.18
CA ALA A 38 -45.28 5.68 -20.26
C ALA A 38 -44.03 6.45 -19.81
N TYR A 39 -43.80 7.63 -20.38
CA TYR A 39 -42.75 8.53 -19.92
C TYR A 39 -43.24 9.38 -18.75
N PHE A 40 -42.43 9.49 -17.71
CA PHE A 40 -42.68 10.42 -16.60
C PHE A 40 -42.37 11.88 -16.98
N ASN A 41 -41.40 12.09 -17.87
CA ASN A 41 -40.99 13.41 -18.36
C ASN A 41 -41.42 13.59 -19.83
N PRO A 42 -42.30 14.54 -20.16
CA PRO A 42 -42.76 14.78 -21.53
C PRO A 42 -41.62 15.06 -22.52
N ARG A 43 -40.56 15.76 -22.09
CA ARG A 43 -39.41 16.08 -22.96
C ARG A 43 -38.61 14.85 -23.39
N ALA A 44 -38.71 13.75 -22.64
CA ALA A 44 -38.01 12.52 -22.99
C ALA A 44 -38.52 11.96 -24.33
N VAL A 45 -39.82 12.14 -24.62
CA VAL A 45 -40.37 11.66 -25.87
C VAL A 45 -39.86 12.46 -27.06
N ASP A 46 -39.82 13.79 -26.93
CA ASP A 46 -39.22 14.66 -27.95
C ASP A 46 -37.77 14.26 -28.24
N HIS A 47 -36.99 13.92 -27.21
CA HIS A 47 -35.60 13.49 -27.38
C HIS A 47 -35.49 12.15 -28.11
N ASP A 48 -36.35 11.18 -27.80
CA ASP A 48 -36.34 9.87 -28.46
C ASP A 48 -36.77 9.98 -29.92
N ILE A 49 -37.82 10.78 -30.22
CA ILE A 49 -38.24 11.09 -31.59
C ILE A 49 -37.11 11.77 -32.36
N ASN A 50 -36.50 12.80 -31.79
CA ASN A 50 -35.39 13.51 -32.42
C ASN A 50 -34.21 12.59 -32.72
N SER A 51 -33.91 11.66 -31.82
CA SER A 51 -32.83 10.68 -31.98
C SER A 51 -33.14 9.71 -33.11
N ILE A 52 -34.36 9.16 -33.15
CA ILE A 52 -34.80 8.25 -34.22
C ILE A 52 -34.80 8.97 -35.57
N ARG A 53 -35.41 10.15 -35.65
CA ARG A 53 -35.45 10.99 -36.85
C ARG A 53 -34.04 11.30 -37.37
N SER A 54 -33.10 11.59 -36.48
CA SER A 54 -31.70 11.84 -36.85
C SER A 54 -31.07 10.63 -37.55
N ILE A 55 -31.40 9.40 -37.15
CA ILE A 55 -30.92 8.20 -37.84
C ILE A 55 -31.45 8.12 -39.26
N TYR A 56 -32.74 8.36 -39.49
CA TYR A 56 -33.31 8.39 -40.84
C TYR A 56 -32.65 9.47 -41.72
N ALA A 57 -32.44 10.67 -41.17
CA ALA A 57 -31.74 11.75 -41.86
C ALA A 57 -30.28 11.37 -42.22
N LEU A 58 -29.56 10.71 -41.30
CA LEU A 58 -28.19 10.23 -41.55
C LEU A 58 -28.15 9.11 -42.61
N ARG A 59 -29.15 8.23 -42.61
CA ARG A 59 -29.33 7.15 -43.58
C ARG A 59 -29.71 7.64 -44.96
N LYS A 60 -30.32 8.83 -45.12
CA LYS A 60 -30.70 9.40 -46.44
C LYS A 60 -31.50 8.42 -47.31
N GLY A 61 -32.53 7.80 -46.73
CA GLY A 61 -33.40 6.84 -47.44
C GLY A 61 -32.78 5.44 -47.67
N LEU A 62 -31.59 5.16 -47.15
CA LEU A 62 -31.01 3.82 -47.19
C LEU A 62 -31.84 2.85 -46.33
N ALA A 63 -32.23 1.72 -46.94
CA ALA A 63 -32.86 0.58 -46.28
C ALA A 63 -31.84 -0.59 -46.15
N PRO A 64 -30.97 -0.58 -45.13
CA PRO A 64 -29.89 -1.56 -44.99
C PRO A 64 -30.40 -2.97 -44.67
N THR A 65 -29.77 -3.96 -45.31
CA THR A 65 -29.90 -5.39 -45.04
C THR A 65 -28.92 -5.92 -43.99
N ARG A 66 -27.80 -5.21 -43.83
CA ARG A 66 -26.73 -5.54 -42.89
C ARG A 66 -26.40 -4.34 -42.02
N LEU A 67 -26.09 -4.59 -40.75
CA LEU A 67 -25.79 -3.55 -39.77
C LEU A 67 -24.60 -2.69 -40.20
N GLU A 68 -23.61 -3.29 -40.86
CA GLU A 68 -22.39 -2.60 -41.35
C GLU A 68 -22.70 -1.59 -42.44
N ASN A 69 -23.77 -1.82 -43.20
CA ASN A 69 -24.20 -0.96 -44.29
C ASN A 69 -25.21 0.09 -43.82
N ALA A 70 -25.59 0.06 -42.54
CA ALA A 70 -26.66 0.91 -42.03
C ALA A 70 -26.28 2.39 -41.88
N LYS A 71 -24.99 2.72 -41.96
CA LYS A 71 -24.39 4.07 -41.82
C LYS A 71 -24.60 4.75 -40.46
N ALA A 72 -25.79 4.61 -39.86
CA ALA A 72 -26.13 5.08 -38.52
C ALA A 72 -27.19 4.17 -37.90
N VAL A 73 -27.08 3.94 -36.59
CA VAL A 73 -28.09 3.29 -35.74
C VAL A 73 -28.12 4.03 -34.41
N LEU A 74 -29.30 4.13 -33.80
CA LEU A 74 -29.43 4.54 -32.41
C LEU A 74 -29.24 3.32 -31.52
N VAL A 75 -28.33 3.40 -30.55
CA VAL A 75 -28.11 2.35 -29.56
C VAL A 75 -28.78 2.76 -28.26
N THR A 76 -29.59 1.88 -27.68
CA THR A 76 -30.34 2.15 -26.44
C THR A 76 -30.44 0.92 -25.54
N THR A 77 -30.55 1.14 -24.23
CA THR A 77 -30.94 0.09 -23.27
C THR A 77 -32.47 -0.09 -23.17
N ASN A 78 -33.25 0.83 -23.75
CA ASN A 78 -34.71 0.77 -23.74
C ASN A 78 -35.23 -0.19 -24.81
N THR A 79 -35.52 -1.43 -24.40
CA THR A 79 -36.02 -2.49 -25.28
C THR A 79 -37.40 -2.17 -25.90
N ARG A 80 -38.24 -1.39 -25.20
CA ARG A 80 -39.54 -0.96 -25.74
C ARG A 80 -39.36 0.04 -26.87
N LEU A 81 -38.46 1.02 -26.69
CA LEU A 81 -38.17 2.01 -27.74
C LEU A 81 -37.64 1.33 -29.01
N ALA A 82 -36.71 0.38 -28.86
CA ALA A 82 -36.18 -0.38 -29.99
C ALA A 82 -37.28 -1.18 -30.72
N ARG A 83 -38.24 -1.72 -29.98
CA ARG A 83 -39.40 -2.44 -30.54
C ARG A 83 -40.35 -1.51 -31.29
N VAL A 84 -40.72 -0.38 -30.70
CA VAL A 84 -41.57 0.64 -31.33
C VAL A 84 -40.95 1.10 -32.64
N ALA A 85 -39.68 1.49 -32.62
CA ALA A 85 -38.96 1.94 -33.81
C ALA A 85 -38.88 0.85 -34.90
N TYR A 86 -38.70 -0.42 -34.52
CA TYR A 86 -38.73 -1.54 -35.46
C TYR A 86 -40.09 -1.72 -36.14
N ARG A 87 -41.20 -1.65 -35.39
CA ARG A 87 -42.55 -1.73 -35.97
C ARG A 87 -42.85 -0.54 -36.86
N PHE A 88 -42.58 0.66 -36.39
CA PHE A 88 -42.73 1.89 -37.16
C PHE A 88 -42.00 1.78 -38.51
N GLY A 89 -40.72 1.40 -38.49
CA GLY A 89 -39.91 1.26 -39.70
C GLY A 89 -40.40 0.18 -40.67
N ARG A 90 -41.04 -0.89 -40.17
CA ARG A 90 -41.63 -1.95 -41.00
C ARG A 90 -42.94 -1.52 -41.65
N GLU A 91 -43.78 -0.80 -40.92
CA GLU A 91 -45.14 -0.45 -41.36
C GLU A 91 -45.15 0.81 -42.25
N HIS A 92 -44.31 1.80 -41.93
CA HIS A 92 -44.37 3.13 -42.54
C HIS A 92 -43.18 3.45 -43.46
N GLU A 93 -42.03 2.79 -43.27
CA GLU A 93 -40.76 3.14 -43.97
C GLU A 93 -40.19 2.02 -44.84
N SER A 94 -40.96 0.94 -45.08
CA SER A 94 -40.57 -0.21 -45.93
C SER A 94 -39.19 -0.83 -45.61
N MET A 95 -38.71 -0.73 -44.37
CA MET A 95 -37.44 -1.35 -43.95
C MET A 95 -37.63 -2.86 -43.79
N ARG A 96 -36.83 -3.66 -44.51
CA ARG A 96 -36.97 -5.12 -44.49
C ARG A 96 -36.07 -5.84 -43.48
N GLU A 97 -34.98 -5.25 -42.99
CA GLU A 97 -33.98 -6.04 -42.25
C GLU A 97 -33.29 -5.33 -41.06
N VAL A 98 -32.75 -4.11 -41.19
CA VAL A 98 -32.05 -3.44 -40.06
C VAL A 98 -32.78 -2.19 -39.55
N SER A 99 -33.31 -2.28 -38.33
CA SER A 99 -33.98 -1.19 -37.60
C SER A 99 -33.13 0.09 -37.48
N SER A 100 -33.78 1.24 -37.37
CA SER A 100 -33.15 2.52 -37.02
C SER A 100 -32.61 2.53 -35.58
N VAL A 101 -33.20 1.73 -34.70
CA VAL A 101 -32.83 1.58 -33.28
C VAL A 101 -32.46 0.14 -33.00
N ILE A 102 -31.32 -0.07 -32.33
CA ILE A 102 -30.84 -1.36 -31.86
C ILE A 102 -30.61 -1.31 -30.35
N THR A 103 -30.86 -2.41 -29.65
CA THR A 103 -30.49 -2.48 -28.24
C THR A 103 -28.98 -2.66 -28.09
N ASP A 104 -28.42 -2.14 -27.01
CA ASP A 104 -27.03 -2.41 -26.62
C ASP A 104 -26.73 -3.91 -26.54
N PHE A 105 -27.66 -4.69 -25.99
CA PHE A 105 -27.60 -6.15 -25.94
C PHE A 105 -27.54 -6.79 -27.34
N SER A 106 -28.46 -6.42 -28.25
CA SER A 106 -28.46 -6.96 -29.62
C SER A 106 -27.20 -6.56 -30.39
N LEU A 107 -26.73 -5.32 -30.24
CA LEU A 107 -25.50 -4.86 -30.86
C LEU A 107 -24.27 -5.62 -30.34
N GLY A 108 -24.19 -5.79 -29.02
CA GLY A 108 -23.13 -6.56 -28.36
C GLY A 108 -23.09 -8.01 -28.84
N ASN A 109 -24.25 -8.66 -28.94
CA ASN A 109 -24.36 -10.01 -29.47
C ASN A 109 -23.91 -10.14 -30.93
N VAL A 110 -24.30 -9.21 -31.81
CA VAL A 110 -23.84 -9.21 -33.20
C VAL A 110 -22.32 -9.01 -33.28
N ALA A 111 -21.78 -8.08 -32.51
CA ALA A 111 -20.34 -7.83 -32.45
C ALA A 111 -19.57 -9.07 -31.96
N TRP A 112 -20.09 -9.74 -30.93
CA TRP A 112 -19.51 -10.98 -30.40
C TRP A 112 -19.57 -12.13 -31.41
N LEU A 113 -20.72 -12.38 -32.04
CA LEU A 113 -20.85 -13.45 -33.05
C LEU A 113 -19.89 -13.25 -34.24
N LYS A 114 -19.54 -12.00 -34.56
CA LYS A 114 -18.58 -11.68 -35.62
C LYS A 114 -17.12 -11.81 -35.20
N ALA A 115 -16.82 -11.66 -33.91
CA ALA A 115 -15.46 -11.74 -33.38
C ALA A 115 -15.43 -12.38 -31.97
N PRO A 116 -15.74 -13.68 -31.84
CA PRO A 116 -15.98 -14.32 -30.54
C PRO A 116 -14.72 -14.39 -29.66
N LEU A 117 -13.54 -14.42 -30.27
CA LEU A 117 -12.24 -14.44 -29.58
C LEU A 117 -11.71 -13.02 -29.28
N GLY A 118 -12.35 -11.98 -29.80
CA GLY A 118 -11.86 -10.59 -29.70
C GLY A 118 -12.38 -9.83 -28.49
N SER A 119 -13.27 -10.40 -27.68
CA SER A 119 -13.96 -9.68 -26.61
C SER A 119 -14.21 -10.53 -25.36
N ASP A 120 -13.91 -9.96 -24.19
CA ASP A 120 -14.24 -10.48 -22.86
C ASP A 120 -15.69 -10.13 -22.43
N LEU A 121 -16.45 -9.46 -23.31
CA LEU A 121 -17.80 -8.97 -23.02
C LEU A 121 -18.77 -10.07 -22.56
N PRO A 122 -18.85 -11.27 -23.20
CA PRO A 122 -19.79 -12.31 -22.74
C PRO A 122 -19.47 -12.80 -21.33
N ARG A 123 -18.19 -12.93 -20.98
CA ARG A 123 -17.78 -13.30 -19.63
C ARG A 123 -18.21 -12.24 -18.63
N ARG A 124 -18.00 -10.96 -18.93
CA ARG A 124 -18.41 -9.85 -18.06
C ARG A 124 -19.93 -9.76 -17.92
N GLU A 125 -20.67 -10.05 -18.97
CA GLU A 125 -22.13 -10.06 -18.96
C GLU A 125 -22.69 -11.22 -18.13
N ILE A 126 -22.11 -12.42 -18.25
CA ILE A 126 -22.45 -13.55 -17.37
C ILE A 126 -22.16 -13.19 -15.92
N LEU A 127 -20.98 -12.63 -15.62
CA LEU A 127 -20.63 -12.20 -14.27
C LEU A 127 -21.59 -11.12 -13.75
N ALA A 128 -21.96 -10.13 -14.57
CA ALA A 128 -22.91 -9.10 -14.20
C ALA A 128 -24.31 -9.67 -13.94
N THR A 129 -24.75 -10.63 -14.76
CA THR A 129 -26.04 -11.31 -14.61
C THR A 129 -26.06 -12.16 -13.33
N CYS A 130 -25.00 -12.94 -13.08
CA CYS A 130 -24.84 -13.69 -11.84
C CYS A 130 -24.82 -12.76 -10.62
N TYR A 131 -24.08 -11.64 -10.71
CA TYR A 131 -24.04 -10.66 -9.64
C TYR A 131 -25.42 -10.05 -9.37
N ALA A 132 -26.17 -9.69 -10.40
CA ALA A 132 -27.53 -9.18 -10.28
C ALA A 132 -28.50 -10.20 -9.67
N ALA A 133 -28.37 -11.48 -10.06
CA ALA A 133 -29.18 -12.57 -9.50
C ALA A 133 -28.88 -12.83 -8.01
N MET A 134 -27.67 -12.55 -7.55
CA MET A 134 -27.29 -12.59 -6.13
C MET A 134 -27.76 -11.35 -5.34
N GLN A 135 -28.41 -10.37 -5.98
CA GLN A 135 -28.97 -9.21 -5.28
C GLN A 135 -30.45 -9.39 -4.95
N PRO A 136 -30.92 -8.81 -3.84
CA PRO A 136 -32.34 -8.81 -3.51
C PRO A 136 -33.13 -8.05 -4.57
N PRO A 137 -34.29 -8.59 -5.00
CA PRO A 137 -35.16 -7.87 -5.92
C PRO A 137 -35.64 -6.55 -5.29
N PRO A 138 -35.94 -5.51 -6.10
CA PRO A 138 -36.26 -4.18 -5.59
C PRO A 138 -37.37 -4.14 -4.54
N LYS A 139 -38.38 -5.01 -4.68
CA LYS A 139 -39.49 -5.11 -3.72
C LYS A 139 -39.02 -5.61 -2.35
N LEU A 140 -38.27 -6.72 -2.31
CA LEU A 140 -37.71 -7.27 -1.08
C LEU A 140 -36.76 -6.26 -0.42
N TRP A 141 -35.93 -5.59 -1.21
CA TRP A 141 -35.02 -4.57 -0.70
C TRP A 141 -35.75 -3.39 -0.07
N ASN A 142 -36.82 -2.89 -0.71
CA ASN A 142 -37.64 -1.83 -0.14
C ASN A 142 -38.35 -2.27 1.15
N GLN A 143 -38.87 -3.50 1.18
CA GLN A 143 -39.50 -4.05 2.39
C GLN A 143 -38.51 -4.15 3.56
N TYR A 144 -37.27 -4.55 3.27
CA TYR A 144 -36.17 -4.55 4.24
C TYR A 144 -35.86 -3.14 4.76
N LEU A 145 -35.73 -2.16 3.86
CA LEU A 145 -35.46 -0.76 4.22
C LEU A 145 -36.58 -0.14 5.07
N ASP A 146 -37.83 -0.45 4.73
CA ASP A 146 -38.99 0.00 5.50
C ASP A 146 -38.99 -0.62 6.90
N GLU A 147 -38.63 -1.90 7.02
CA GLU A 147 -38.60 -2.61 8.30
C GLU A 147 -37.49 -2.08 9.22
N ILE A 148 -36.27 -1.89 8.73
CA ILE A 148 -35.19 -1.30 9.55
C ILE A 148 -35.54 0.13 9.99
N THR A 149 -36.27 0.87 9.16
CA THR A 149 -36.72 2.24 9.49
C THR A 149 -37.76 2.20 10.61
N LYS A 150 -38.70 1.24 10.58
CA LYS A 150 -39.66 1.02 11.67
C LYS A 150 -38.96 0.65 12.97
N LEU A 151 -38.00 -0.28 12.94
CA LEU A 151 -37.24 -0.69 14.13
C LEU A 151 -36.42 0.45 14.74
N ARG A 152 -35.90 1.36 13.90
CA ARG A 152 -35.29 2.60 14.38
C ARG A 152 -36.31 3.50 15.07
N SER A 153 -37.50 3.66 14.48
CA SER A 153 -38.55 4.50 15.03
C SER A 153 -39.12 3.96 16.35
N SER A 154 -39.11 2.64 16.56
CA SER A 154 -39.50 2.01 17.83
C SER A 154 -38.39 2.01 18.89
N GLY A 155 -37.17 2.41 18.54
CA GLY A 155 -36.03 2.48 19.46
C GLY A 155 -35.31 1.14 19.68
N GLU A 156 -35.67 0.09 18.95
CA GLU A 156 -35.04 -1.25 19.07
C GLU A 156 -33.70 -1.33 18.35
N VAL A 157 -33.51 -0.53 17.30
CA VAL A 157 -32.27 -0.43 16.54
C VAL A 157 -31.65 0.95 16.77
N SER A 158 -30.39 0.97 17.19
CA SER A 158 -29.64 2.21 17.39
C SER A 158 -29.39 2.94 16.07
N PRO A 159 -29.16 4.27 16.05
CA PRO A 159 -28.83 5.00 14.82
C PRO A 159 -27.63 4.42 14.07
N ALA A 160 -26.59 4.00 14.82
CA ALA A 160 -25.39 3.38 14.26
C ALA A 160 -25.69 2.01 13.64
N ASP A 161 -26.49 1.18 14.32
CA ASP A 161 -26.90 -0.13 13.79
C ASP A 161 -27.77 0.01 12.54
N HIS A 162 -28.66 1.00 12.51
CA HIS A 162 -29.48 1.30 11.35
C HIS A 162 -28.63 1.72 10.13
N GLU A 163 -27.60 2.55 10.34
CA GLU A 163 -26.66 2.92 9.28
C GLU A 163 -25.83 1.72 8.80
N ALA A 164 -25.36 0.89 9.73
CA ALA A 164 -24.64 -0.35 9.41
C ALA A 164 -25.50 -1.28 8.54
N LEU A 165 -26.76 -1.52 8.91
CA LEU A 165 -27.70 -2.34 8.14
C LEU A 165 -27.95 -1.79 6.72
N ARG A 166 -28.04 -0.46 6.59
CA ARG A 166 -28.32 0.18 5.30
C ARG A 166 -27.13 0.19 4.33
N LEU A 167 -25.91 0.30 4.86
CA LEU A 167 -24.69 0.48 4.06
C LEU A 167 -23.87 -0.81 3.89
N SER A 168 -24.07 -1.81 4.76
CA SER A 168 -23.29 -3.03 4.75
C SER A 168 -23.63 -3.92 3.56
N LEU A 169 -22.60 -4.30 2.80
CA LEU A 169 -22.72 -5.33 1.76
C LEU A 169 -23.08 -6.69 2.36
N ILE A 170 -22.55 -6.99 3.55
CA ILE A 170 -22.84 -8.23 4.30
C ILE A 170 -24.33 -8.29 4.64
N ALA A 171 -24.94 -7.16 4.99
CA ALA A 171 -26.38 -7.13 5.27
C ALA A 171 -27.22 -7.51 4.04
N ARG A 172 -26.79 -7.06 2.85
CA ARG A 172 -27.48 -7.35 1.60
C ARG A 172 -27.30 -8.80 1.16
N GLU A 173 -26.11 -9.36 1.35
CA GLU A 173 -25.81 -10.78 1.12
C GLU A 173 -26.61 -11.67 2.08
N GLU A 174 -26.66 -11.31 3.36
CA GLU A 174 -27.34 -12.11 4.37
C GLU A 174 -28.86 -12.07 4.19
N LEU A 175 -29.42 -10.94 3.76
CA LEU A 175 -30.82 -10.86 3.34
C LEU A 175 -31.14 -11.89 2.25
N MET A 176 -30.26 -12.03 1.26
CA MET A 176 -30.41 -13.03 0.20
C MET A 176 -30.24 -14.46 0.71
N ASN A 177 -29.28 -14.72 1.60
CA ASN A 177 -29.06 -16.05 2.18
C ASN A 177 -30.29 -16.54 2.96
N LEU A 178 -30.90 -15.65 3.76
CA LEU A 178 -32.03 -16.00 4.63
C LEU A 178 -33.37 -16.11 3.87
N THR A 179 -33.54 -15.37 2.78
CA THR A 179 -34.82 -15.29 2.07
C THR A 179 -34.81 -15.96 0.70
N LEU A 180 -33.64 -16.25 0.15
CA LEU A 180 -33.43 -16.70 -1.23
C LEU A 180 -34.09 -15.77 -2.28
N GLY A 181 -34.29 -14.49 -1.92
CA GLY A 181 -34.98 -13.50 -2.76
C GLY A 181 -36.51 -13.54 -2.65
N GLU A 182 -37.09 -14.38 -1.79
CA GLU A 182 -38.54 -14.48 -1.59
C GLU A 182 -39.06 -13.48 -0.55
N GLU A 183 -39.97 -12.60 -0.97
CA GLU A 183 -40.64 -11.62 -0.11
C GLU A 183 -41.39 -12.27 1.06
N LYS A 184 -41.94 -13.48 0.88
CA LYS A 184 -42.69 -14.19 1.91
C LYS A 184 -41.82 -14.78 3.02
N ALA A 185 -40.54 -15.04 2.73
CA ALA A 185 -39.59 -15.52 3.71
C ALA A 185 -39.04 -14.38 4.58
N PHE A 186 -39.23 -13.13 4.17
CA PHE A 186 -38.81 -11.96 4.93
C PHE A 186 -39.70 -11.71 6.15
N SER A 187 -39.06 -11.52 7.31
CA SER A 187 -39.73 -11.21 8.56
C SER A 187 -38.87 -10.29 9.43
N ARG A 188 -39.46 -9.75 10.49
CA ARG A 188 -38.73 -8.98 11.51
C ARG A 188 -37.52 -9.74 12.07
N ARG A 189 -37.69 -11.04 12.34
CA ARG A 189 -36.61 -11.92 12.85
C ARG A 189 -35.43 -11.99 11.88
N THR A 190 -35.69 -11.92 10.58
CA THR A 190 -34.66 -11.89 9.54
C THR A 190 -33.75 -10.67 9.74
N VAL A 191 -34.31 -9.51 10.08
CA VAL A 191 -33.53 -8.28 10.33
C VAL A 191 -32.63 -8.40 11.57
N GLU A 192 -33.13 -9.01 12.65
CA GLU A 192 -32.36 -9.26 13.87
C GLU A 192 -31.17 -10.18 13.58
N GLN A 193 -31.40 -11.26 12.83
CA GLN A 193 -30.34 -12.18 12.40
C GLN A 193 -29.29 -11.48 11.54
N ILE A 194 -29.72 -10.66 10.58
CA ILE A 194 -28.80 -9.88 9.74
C ILE A 194 -27.95 -8.94 10.60
N LEU A 195 -28.55 -8.26 11.58
CA LEU A 195 -27.81 -7.37 12.47
C LEU A 195 -26.76 -8.12 13.31
N GLU A 196 -27.11 -9.30 13.81
CA GLU A 196 -26.17 -10.17 14.52
C GLU A 196 -25.00 -10.59 13.62
N THR A 197 -25.29 -11.07 12.41
CA THR A 197 -24.25 -11.45 11.42
C THR A 197 -23.34 -10.27 11.09
N VAL A 198 -23.90 -9.08 10.86
CA VAL A 198 -23.12 -7.87 10.57
C VAL A 198 -22.21 -7.48 11.74
N LYS A 199 -22.71 -7.52 12.98
CA LYS A 199 -21.91 -7.22 14.18
C LYS A 199 -20.81 -8.25 14.41
N LEU A 200 -21.12 -9.53 14.21
CA LEU A 200 -20.17 -10.63 14.33
C LEU A 200 -19.01 -10.43 13.34
N GLU A 201 -19.32 -10.11 12.09
CA GLU A 201 -18.31 -9.99 11.04
C GLU A 201 -17.45 -8.72 11.21
N TYR A 202 -18.06 -7.59 11.62
CA TYR A 202 -17.28 -6.42 12.01
C TYR A 202 -16.38 -6.69 13.22
N THR A 203 -16.86 -7.45 14.22
CA THR A 203 -16.03 -7.81 15.36
C THR A 203 -14.88 -8.70 14.93
N ARG A 204 -15.13 -9.72 14.10
CA ARG A 204 -14.11 -10.64 13.58
C ARG A 204 -13.01 -9.90 12.82
N THR A 205 -13.39 -9.03 11.89
CA THR A 205 -12.45 -8.24 11.09
C THR A 205 -11.58 -7.34 11.97
N VAL A 206 -12.17 -6.65 12.94
CA VAL A 206 -11.44 -5.83 13.91
C VAL A 206 -10.51 -6.68 14.77
N THR A 207 -10.98 -7.82 15.30
CA THR A 207 -10.13 -8.69 16.13
C THR A 207 -8.96 -9.27 15.35
N ALA A 208 -9.16 -9.67 14.10
CA ALA A 208 -8.10 -10.18 13.24
C ALA A 208 -7.03 -9.11 12.96
N GLN A 209 -7.46 -7.88 12.63
CA GLN A 209 -6.55 -6.75 12.45
C GLN A 209 -5.74 -6.44 13.72
N LEU A 210 -6.40 -6.49 14.88
CA LEU A 210 -5.78 -6.20 16.17
C LEU A 210 -4.80 -7.31 16.58
N GLU A 211 -5.09 -8.57 16.28
CA GLU A 211 -4.16 -9.69 16.45
C GLU A 211 -2.94 -9.57 15.53
N ASP A 212 -3.13 -9.20 14.27
CA ASP A 212 -2.04 -9.01 13.32
C ASP A 212 -1.14 -7.83 13.73
N GLU A 213 -1.73 -6.72 14.21
CA GLU A 213 -0.96 -5.60 14.76
C GLU A 213 -0.17 -6.03 16.01
N ARG A 214 -0.78 -6.79 16.92
CA ARG A 214 -0.08 -7.33 18.11
C ARG A 214 1.09 -8.22 17.72
N LYS A 215 0.91 -9.12 16.75
CA LYS A 215 1.99 -9.97 16.22
C LYS A 215 3.11 -9.13 15.61
N ALA A 216 2.76 -8.09 14.84
CA ALA A 216 3.73 -7.19 14.24
C ALA A 216 4.52 -6.40 15.30
N ARG A 217 3.84 -5.88 16.35
CA ARG A 217 4.48 -5.21 17.48
C ARG A 217 5.42 -6.13 18.23
N LEU A 218 4.98 -7.34 18.60
CA LEU A 218 5.81 -8.33 19.27
C LEU A 218 7.05 -8.71 18.44
N ALA A 219 6.89 -8.91 17.13
CA ALA A 219 8.02 -9.18 16.24
C ALA A 219 9.00 -8.01 16.17
N THR A 220 8.50 -6.77 16.26
CA THR A 220 9.32 -5.55 16.26
C THR A 220 10.07 -5.41 17.59
N GLU A 221 9.40 -5.63 18.72
CA GLU A 221 10.02 -5.61 20.06
C GLU A 221 11.08 -6.69 20.21
N GLN A 222 10.84 -7.90 19.71
CA GLN A 222 11.85 -8.97 19.71
C GLN A 222 13.08 -8.61 18.87
N LYS A 223 12.89 -7.97 17.72
CA LYS A 223 14.00 -7.48 16.89
C LYS A 223 14.76 -6.35 17.58
N ALA A 224 14.06 -5.40 18.20
CA ALA A 224 14.66 -4.30 18.95
C ALA A 224 15.50 -4.83 20.13
N GLY A 225 14.94 -5.72 20.96
CA GLY A 225 15.68 -6.35 22.06
C GLY A 225 16.84 -7.23 21.59
N GLY A 226 16.72 -7.87 20.42
CA GLY A 226 17.82 -8.60 19.78
C GLY A 226 18.96 -7.69 19.33
N LEU A 227 18.65 -6.54 18.74
CA LEU A 227 19.62 -5.52 18.34
C LEU A 227 20.31 -4.90 19.57
N GLU A 228 19.55 -4.56 20.62
CA GLU A 228 20.11 -4.04 21.87
C GLU A 228 21.12 -5.00 22.49
N ARG A 229 20.81 -6.31 22.55
CA ARG A 229 21.76 -7.33 23.02
C ARG A 229 23.01 -7.39 22.14
N GLN A 230 22.87 -7.32 20.82
CA GLN A 230 24.02 -7.29 19.91
C GLN A 230 24.88 -6.04 20.12
N HIS A 231 24.25 -4.88 20.34
CA HIS A 231 24.95 -3.63 20.65
C HIS A 231 25.70 -3.72 21.99
N GLU A 232 25.07 -4.27 23.03
CA GLU A 232 25.74 -4.50 24.33
C GLU A 232 26.92 -5.47 24.22
N GLU A 233 26.75 -6.60 23.53
CA GLU A 233 27.81 -7.57 23.31
C GLU A 233 28.98 -6.97 22.52
N ARG A 234 28.68 -6.13 21.51
CA ARG A 234 29.70 -5.41 20.76
C ARG A 234 30.46 -4.44 21.65
N ARG A 235 29.77 -3.65 22.49
CA ARG A 235 30.41 -2.74 23.46
C ARG A 235 31.29 -3.49 24.47
N LYS A 236 30.82 -4.61 25.02
CA LYS A 236 31.59 -5.47 25.94
C LYS A 236 32.85 -6.04 25.28
N ARG A 237 32.74 -6.53 24.04
CA ARG A 237 33.88 -7.03 23.27
C ARG A 237 34.91 -5.94 23.01
N LEU A 238 34.46 -4.77 22.55
CA LEU A 238 35.33 -3.61 22.32
C LEU A 238 36.05 -3.18 23.60
N PHE A 239 35.33 -3.07 24.73
CA PHE A 239 35.92 -2.72 26.02
C PHE A 239 37.05 -3.69 26.43
N TRP A 240 36.80 -5.00 26.39
CA TRP A 240 37.80 -6.01 26.73
C TRP A 240 39.00 -6.00 25.76
N TRP A 241 38.75 -5.76 24.47
CA TRP A 241 39.81 -5.63 23.47
C TRP A 241 40.69 -4.40 23.75
N CYS A 242 40.09 -3.24 23.99
CA CYS A 242 40.82 -2.02 24.35
C CYS A 242 41.59 -2.17 25.66
N ALA A 243 41.04 -2.89 26.66
CA ALA A 243 41.72 -3.16 27.92
C ALA A 243 42.96 -4.03 27.72
N ARG A 244 42.84 -5.09 26.89
CA ARG A 244 43.96 -5.98 26.58
C ARG A 244 45.03 -5.26 25.75
N ALA A 245 44.62 -4.51 24.72
CA ALA A 245 45.52 -3.73 23.88
C ALA A 245 46.25 -2.65 24.67
N GLY A 246 45.56 -1.92 25.57
CA GLY A 246 46.17 -0.92 26.45
C GLY A 246 47.18 -1.51 27.43
N ARG A 247 46.95 -2.72 27.95
CA ARG A 247 47.91 -3.41 28.82
C ARG A 247 49.17 -3.84 28.07
N VAL A 248 48.99 -4.48 26.91
CA VAL A 248 50.12 -4.92 26.08
C VAL A 248 50.92 -3.71 25.57
N GLY A 249 50.23 -2.66 25.11
CA GLY A 249 50.87 -1.43 24.64
C GLY A 249 51.66 -0.72 25.74
N GLY A 250 51.14 -0.64 26.96
CA GLY A 250 51.86 -0.08 28.11
C GLY A 250 53.14 -0.85 28.45
N ILE A 251 53.08 -2.19 28.44
CA ILE A 251 54.25 -3.05 28.69
C ILE A 251 55.31 -2.86 27.60
N VAL A 252 54.90 -2.86 26.33
CA VAL A 252 55.84 -2.68 25.19
C VAL A 252 56.47 -1.29 25.21
N ALA A 253 55.69 -0.24 25.49
CA ALA A 253 56.21 1.12 25.60
C ALA A 253 57.28 1.22 26.70
N MET A 254 57.01 0.66 27.88
CA MET A 254 57.99 0.63 28.97
C MET A 254 59.23 -0.21 28.62
N ALA A 255 59.05 -1.35 27.97
CA ALA A 255 60.15 -2.19 27.51
C ALA A 255 61.05 -1.50 26.46
N LEU A 256 60.56 -0.49 25.74
CA LEU A 256 61.35 0.34 24.81
C LEU A 256 62.00 1.55 25.50
N VAL A 257 61.32 2.17 26.46
CA VAL A 257 61.84 3.33 27.19
C VAL A 257 63.02 2.94 28.09
N ILE A 258 62.97 1.79 28.76
CA ILE A 258 64.03 1.34 29.68
C ILE A 258 65.40 1.19 28.95
N PRO A 259 65.51 0.46 27.83
CA PRO A 259 66.75 0.36 27.06
C PRO A 259 67.21 1.70 26.50
N ALA A 260 66.29 2.57 26.08
CA ALA A 260 66.64 3.89 25.54
C ALA A 260 67.27 4.79 26.62
N VAL A 261 66.70 4.79 27.83
CA VAL A 261 67.28 5.49 29.00
C VAL A 261 68.64 4.88 29.37
N PHE A 262 68.76 3.56 29.36
CA PHE A 262 70.02 2.87 29.65
C PHE A 262 71.11 3.18 28.61
N ALA A 263 70.77 3.15 27.31
CA ALA A 263 71.67 3.51 26.23
C ALA A 263 72.09 4.99 26.31
N GLY A 264 71.16 5.88 26.65
CA GLY A 264 71.45 7.30 26.90
C GLY A 264 72.42 7.50 28.07
N ALA A 265 72.24 6.77 29.17
CA ALA A 265 73.16 6.80 30.31
C ALA A 265 74.56 6.28 29.93
N LEU A 266 74.64 5.18 29.18
CA LEU A 266 75.91 4.65 28.67
C LEU A 266 76.61 5.64 27.71
N ALA A 267 75.88 6.26 26.79
CA ALA A 267 76.43 7.27 25.89
C ALA A 267 76.96 8.48 26.67
N ALA A 268 76.24 8.95 27.69
CA ALA A 268 76.69 10.03 28.56
C ALA A 268 77.99 9.68 29.29
N THR A 269 78.16 8.43 29.77
CA THR A 269 79.43 7.99 30.38
C THR A 269 80.59 7.94 29.40
N TYR A 270 80.37 7.56 28.14
CA TYR A 270 81.39 7.62 27.10
C TYR A 270 81.81 9.06 26.78
N SER A 271 80.86 9.98 26.67
CA SER A 271 81.15 11.39 26.38
C SER A 271 81.84 12.11 27.55
N PHE A 272 81.46 11.81 28.80
CA PHE A 272 82.06 12.44 29.98
C PHE A 272 83.46 11.88 30.30
N GLY A 273 83.73 10.61 29.97
CA GLY A 273 85.04 9.98 30.16
C GLY A 273 86.17 10.61 29.35
N ALA A 274 85.87 11.33 28.26
CA ALA A 274 86.87 12.01 27.44
C ALA A 274 87.51 13.24 28.11
N TYR A 275 86.91 13.78 29.17
CA TYR A 275 87.36 15.01 29.84
C TYR A 275 88.26 14.78 31.06
N LEU A 276 88.36 13.55 31.57
CA LEU A 276 89.08 13.24 32.80
C LEU A 276 90.38 12.47 32.47
N GLN A 277 91.53 13.07 32.75
CA GLN A 277 92.87 12.56 32.39
C GLN A 277 93.35 11.31 33.17
N ASN A 278 92.62 10.88 34.21
CA ASN A 278 92.98 9.75 35.07
C ASN A 278 92.08 8.52 34.83
N SER A 279 92.62 7.50 34.15
CA SER A 279 91.87 6.31 33.67
C SER A 279 91.21 5.45 34.75
N TRP A 280 91.70 5.47 36.01
CA TRP A 280 91.13 4.64 37.08
C TRP A 280 89.94 5.31 37.79
N LEU A 281 89.98 6.64 37.96
CA LEU A 281 88.89 7.42 38.57
C LEU A 281 87.67 7.49 37.65
N THR A 282 87.88 7.61 36.33
CA THR A 282 86.80 7.54 35.34
C THR A 282 86.13 6.18 35.34
N SER A 283 86.91 5.10 35.39
CA SER A 283 86.39 3.74 35.46
C SER A 283 85.58 3.50 36.74
N LEU A 284 86.01 4.05 37.88
CA LEU A 284 85.31 3.90 39.16
C LEU A 284 84.02 4.74 39.24
N ALA A 285 84.04 5.97 38.72
CA ALA A 285 82.85 6.80 38.59
C ALA A 285 81.84 6.19 37.60
N ASN A 286 82.31 5.63 36.49
CA ASN A 286 81.46 4.92 35.52
C ASN A 286 80.88 3.63 36.10
N ALA A 287 81.65 2.88 36.89
CA ALA A 287 81.14 1.71 37.61
C ALA A 287 80.07 2.09 38.64
N ALA A 288 80.24 3.22 39.35
CA ALA A 288 79.25 3.72 40.28
C ALA A 288 77.96 4.19 39.56
N ILE A 289 78.07 4.94 38.46
CA ILE A 289 76.90 5.35 37.66
C ILE A 289 76.21 4.14 37.03
N GLY A 290 76.97 3.18 36.52
CA GLY A 290 76.42 1.91 36.02
C GLY A 290 75.70 1.14 37.14
N PHE A 291 76.28 1.08 38.33
CA PHE A 291 75.65 0.44 39.49
C PHE A 291 74.38 1.16 39.93
N PHE A 292 74.38 2.49 40.04
CA PHE A 292 73.20 3.26 40.44
C PHE A 292 72.10 3.27 39.37
N THR A 293 72.44 3.23 38.09
CA THR A 293 71.44 3.07 37.01
C THR A 293 70.85 1.67 37.03
N VAL A 294 71.67 0.63 37.19
CA VAL A 294 71.18 -0.76 37.37
C VAL A 294 70.34 -0.88 38.63
N TRP A 295 70.75 -0.29 39.75
CA TRP A 295 70.02 -0.28 41.01
C TRP A 295 68.70 0.49 40.92
N SER A 296 68.69 1.65 40.27
CA SER A 296 67.48 2.45 40.04
C SER A 296 66.51 1.74 39.09
N ILE A 297 67.01 1.05 38.07
CA ILE A 297 66.20 0.19 37.19
C ILE A 297 65.68 -1.02 37.97
N LEU A 298 66.47 -1.64 38.85
CA LEU A 298 66.04 -2.74 39.72
C LEU A 298 64.99 -2.29 40.75
N ASP A 299 65.13 -1.09 41.32
CA ASP A 299 64.16 -0.49 42.24
C ASP A 299 62.86 -0.11 41.51
N LEU A 300 62.95 0.31 40.25
CA LEU A 300 61.80 0.42 39.35
C LEU A 300 61.15 -0.97 39.16
N VAL A 301 61.91 -1.99 38.76
CA VAL A 301 61.40 -3.31 38.33
C VAL A 301 60.87 -4.17 39.49
N VAL A 302 61.45 -4.06 40.68
CA VAL A 302 61.07 -4.83 41.87
C VAL A 302 60.17 -4.04 42.82
N GLY A 303 60.19 -2.70 42.76
CA GLY A 303 59.32 -1.82 43.53
C GLY A 303 57.91 -1.71 42.95
N LEU A 304 56.92 -1.53 43.83
CA LEU A 304 55.50 -1.33 43.49
C LEU A 304 55.23 -0.19 42.45
N SER A 305 56.22 0.68 42.20
CA SER A 305 56.15 1.85 41.30
C SER A 305 56.06 1.53 39.80
N VAL A 306 56.73 0.52 39.23
CA VAL A 306 56.59 0.22 37.77
C VAL A 306 55.25 -0.37 37.44
N LYS A 307 54.72 -1.23 38.31
CA LYS A 307 53.37 -1.75 38.11
C LYS A 307 52.36 -0.61 38.17
N GLU A 308 52.51 0.32 39.12
CA GLU A 308 51.66 1.50 39.24
C GLU A 308 51.82 2.49 38.07
N ALA A 309 53.03 2.74 37.58
CA ALA A 309 53.29 3.61 36.44
C ALA A 309 52.86 2.99 35.11
N ALA A 310 53.08 1.69 34.92
CA ALA A 310 52.58 0.94 33.76
C ALA A 310 51.05 0.83 33.80
N ASP A 311 50.45 0.63 34.98
CA ASP A 311 48.99 0.64 35.15
C ASP A 311 48.42 2.04 34.89
N TRP A 312 49.08 3.12 35.34
CA TRP A 312 48.69 4.50 35.05
C TRP A 312 48.78 4.83 33.56
N LEU A 313 49.86 4.44 32.89
CA LEU A 313 50.04 4.62 31.45
C LEU A 313 49.03 3.76 30.65
N SER A 314 48.80 2.52 31.10
CA SER A 314 47.83 1.60 30.51
C SER A 314 46.40 2.13 30.63
N ARG A 315 46.01 2.67 31.79
CA ARG A 315 44.71 3.30 32.00
C ARG A 315 44.53 4.54 31.11
N SER A 316 45.58 5.35 30.97
CA SER A 316 45.56 6.55 30.13
C SER A 316 45.45 6.20 28.63
N LEU A 317 46.20 5.20 28.17
CA LEU A 317 46.12 4.66 26.81
C LEU A 317 44.78 3.98 26.54
N HIS A 318 44.24 3.23 27.50
CA HIS A 318 42.93 2.62 27.42
C HIS A 318 41.83 3.67 27.25
N ALA A 319 41.83 4.71 28.09
CA ALA A 319 40.87 5.81 28.01
C ALA A 319 41.01 6.62 26.70
N GLY A 320 42.21 6.73 26.15
CA GLY A 320 42.45 7.38 24.85
C GLY A 320 41.96 6.54 23.66
N LEU A 321 42.32 5.25 23.64
CA LEU A 321 41.92 4.30 22.59
C LEU A 321 40.41 4.08 22.58
N TYR A 322 39.79 3.92 23.75
CA TYR A 322 38.33 3.77 23.86
C TYR A 322 37.61 5.00 23.28
N ARG A 323 38.04 6.22 23.63
CA ARG A 323 37.46 7.45 23.09
C ARG A 323 37.63 7.59 21.57
N LEU A 324 38.77 7.16 21.03
CA LEU A 324 39.03 7.23 19.59
C LEU A 324 38.20 6.21 18.80
N VAL A 325 38.05 4.99 19.32
CA VAL A 325 37.21 3.95 18.72
C VAL A 325 35.73 4.31 18.82
N CYS A 326 35.26 4.82 19.97
CA CYS A 326 33.90 5.34 20.13
C CYS A 326 33.58 6.47 19.14
N ARG A 327 34.55 7.35 18.83
CA ARG A 327 34.39 8.42 17.84
C ARG A 327 34.33 7.90 16.40
N ILE A 328 35.01 6.80 16.07
CA ILE A 328 35.00 6.20 14.73
C ILE A 328 33.69 5.42 14.49
N GLU A 329 33.13 4.80 15.53
CA GLU A 329 31.88 4.04 15.43
C GLU A 329 30.61 4.85 15.79
N ASP A 330 30.73 6.14 16.07
CA ASP A 330 29.62 7.05 16.44
C ASP A 330 28.83 6.57 17.68
N ILE A 331 29.54 6.07 18.70
CA ILE A 331 28.98 5.57 19.96
C ILE A 331 29.28 6.58 21.07
N ASP A 332 28.25 7.03 21.80
CA ASP A 332 28.41 7.96 22.93
C ASP A 332 29.27 7.32 24.06
N PRO A 333 30.42 7.93 24.43
CA PRO A 333 31.33 7.40 25.44
C PRO A 333 30.80 7.55 26.88
N ALA A 334 29.71 8.27 27.14
CA ALA A 334 29.24 8.61 28.48
C ALA A 334 28.62 7.45 29.30
N GLY A 335 28.53 6.23 28.75
CA GLY A 335 27.86 5.09 29.40
C GLY A 335 28.75 3.85 29.52
N ALA A 336 29.92 3.97 30.17
CA ALA A 336 30.70 2.79 30.55
C ALA A 336 29.97 2.02 31.65
N PRO A 337 29.87 0.67 31.59
CA PRO A 337 29.25 -0.12 32.64
C PRO A 337 30.20 -0.19 33.84
N GLY A 338 30.04 0.74 34.79
CA GLY A 338 30.76 0.70 36.05
C GLY A 338 31.10 2.06 36.65
N ASP A 339 30.09 2.92 36.84
CA ASP A 339 30.06 3.79 38.03
C ASP A 339 29.25 3.09 39.13
#